data_AF-A0A8D2JLA5-F1
#
_entry.id   AF-A0A8D2JLA5-F1
#
_cell.length_a   1.000
_cell.length_b   1.000
_cell.length_c   1.000
_cell.angle_alpha   90.00
_cell.angle_beta   90.00
_cell.angle_gamma   90.00
#
_symmetry.space_group_name_H-M   'P 1'
#
loop_
_entity.id
_entity.type
_entity.pdbx_description
1 polymer ?
#
loop_
_entity_poly.entity_id
_entity_poly.type
_entity_poly.pdbx_seq_one_letter_code
_entity_poly.pdbx_strand_id
1 'polypeptide(L)'
;ITEITTVATQGGYGSSNWVTSYLLMFSDSGRNWKQYRQEESIWAFSGNTNADSVVSYKLQHSIKARFLRFVPLDWNHNGRIGMRIEVYGCAYRSEVADFDGKSFLLYRFNPKSTTALKDIISLKFKTIQRDGILLHREGQNGDHITLTLANGKLSLLINIGDAKIYSADAQINITLGSLLDDQHWHSVLIEHFNNQVNFTVDKHTHHFHAKGEFNYLDLDYELSFGGIPVPAKSGILPWKNFHGCFENLYYNGVNIIDLAKRHKPQVNIKLHSTTQ
;
A
#
# COMPACT_ATOMS: atom_id res chain seq x y z
N ILE A 1 -1.09 -6.43 15.12
CA ILE A 1 -1.96 -5.30 14.72
C ILE A 1 -3.39 -5.82 14.75
N THR A 2 -4.38 -4.98 15.03
CA THR A 2 -5.79 -5.40 15.08
C THR A 2 -6.52 -4.76 13.90
N GLU A 3 -7.38 -5.53 13.24
CA GLU A 3 -8.36 -5.00 12.31
C GLU A 3 -9.62 -4.67 13.09
N ILE A 4 -9.88 -3.38 13.25
CA ILE A 4 -10.98 -2.82 14.02
C ILE A 4 -12.16 -2.58 13.09
N THR A 5 -13.31 -3.13 13.43
CA THR A 5 -14.54 -3.08 12.61
C THR A 5 -15.67 -2.36 13.32
N THR A 6 -15.64 -2.25 14.64
CA THR A 6 -16.68 -1.54 15.42
C THR A 6 -16.06 -0.89 16.64
N VAL A 7 -16.54 0.30 16.99
CA VAL A 7 -16.21 0.98 18.25
C VAL A 7 -17.51 1.25 19.00
N ALA A 8 -17.47 1.15 20.32
CA ALA A 8 -18.60 1.49 21.18
C ALA A 8 -18.16 2.38 22.34
N THR A 9 -19.06 3.27 22.75
CA THR A 9 -18.81 4.29 23.75
C THR A 9 -19.95 4.32 24.75
N GLN A 10 -19.62 4.58 26.00
CA GLN A 10 -20.58 4.72 27.10
C GLN A 10 -20.14 5.86 28.01
N GLY A 11 -21.07 6.60 28.62
CA GLY A 11 -20.74 7.63 29.61
C GLY A 11 -20.18 7.02 30.91
N GLY A 12 -19.72 7.85 31.85
CA GLY A 12 -19.29 7.40 33.17
C GLY A 12 -20.46 6.92 34.02
N TYR A 13 -20.40 5.69 34.52
CA TYR A 13 -21.50 5.07 35.27
C TYR A 13 -21.99 5.92 36.45
N GLY A 14 -23.31 6.09 36.56
CA GLY A 14 -23.94 6.81 37.67
C GLY A 14 -23.55 8.29 37.78
N SER A 15 -23.08 8.90 36.69
CA SER A 15 -22.55 10.27 36.70
C SER A 15 -23.14 11.14 35.59
N SER A 16 -22.94 12.46 35.69
CA SER A 16 -23.24 13.39 34.60
C SER A 16 -22.14 13.44 33.53
N ASN A 17 -21.13 12.56 33.59
CA ASN A 17 -19.92 12.66 32.78
C ASN A 17 -20.04 11.81 31.51
N TRP A 18 -20.37 12.41 30.37
CA TRP A 18 -20.37 11.72 29.08
C TRP A 18 -19.98 12.64 27.93
N VAL A 19 -19.27 12.09 26.96
CA VAL A 19 -18.88 12.76 25.72
C VAL A 19 -20.03 12.68 24.71
N THR A 20 -20.41 13.82 24.13
CA THR A 20 -21.52 13.96 23.15
C THR A 20 -21.01 13.97 21.72
N SER A 21 -19.74 14.27 21.47
CA SER A 21 -19.10 14.06 20.17
C SER A 21 -17.59 13.85 20.28
N TYR A 22 -17.02 13.05 19.37
CA TYR A 22 -15.58 12.73 19.39
C TYR A 22 -15.01 12.44 18.00
N LEU A 23 -13.69 12.63 17.85
CA LEU A 23 -12.94 12.11 16.69
C LEU A 23 -12.33 10.76 17.03
N LEU A 24 -12.31 9.87 16.04
CA LEU A 24 -11.53 8.64 16.08
C LEU A 24 -10.26 8.83 15.25
N MET A 25 -9.11 8.69 15.87
CA MET A 25 -7.81 8.68 15.20
C MET A 25 -7.12 7.33 15.43
N PHE A 26 -6.26 6.96 14.49
CA PHE A 26 -5.54 5.70 14.53
C PHE A 26 -4.09 5.85 14.08
N SER A 27 -3.22 4.96 14.57
CA SER A 27 -1.80 4.93 14.27
C SER A 27 -1.22 3.52 14.41
N ASP A 28 -0.19 3.23 13.64
CA ASP A 28 0.65 2.03 13.79
C ASP A 28 1.83 2.26 14.76
N SER A 29 2.33 3.49 14.83
CA SER A 29 3.53 3.91 15.57
C SER A 29 3.22 4.72 16.83
N GLY A 30 2.01 5.28 16.94
CA GLY A 30 1.62 6.21 18.01
C GLY A 30 2.14 7.63 17.81
N ARG A 31 2.88 7.90 16.73
CA ARG A 31 3.46 9.22 16.40
C ARG A 31 2.71 9.91 15.27
N ASN A 32 2.50 9.20 14.16
CA ASN A 32 1.75 9.70 13.02
C ASN A 32 0.30 9.24 13.09
N TRP A 33 -0.63 10.19 13.24
CA TRP A 33 -2.03 9.89 13.51
C TRP A 33 -2.90 10.24 12.31
N LYS A 34 -3.67 9.26 11.83
CA LYS A 34 -4.67 9.46 10.79
C LYS A 34 -6.05 9.55 11.42
N GLN A 35 -6.82 10.56 11.03
CA GLN A 35 -8.23 10.65 11.41
C GLN A 35 -9.04 9.64 10.57
N TYR A 36 -9.95 8.92 11.22
CA TYR A 36 -10.95 8.14 10.53
C TYR A 36 -11.95 9.07 9.84
N ARG A 37 -12.16 8.89 8.53
CA ARG A 37 -13.07 9.71 7.71
C ARG A 37 -13.98 8.80 6.89
N GLN A 38 -15.23 9.22 6.72
CA GLN A 38 -16.23 8.55 5.88
C GLN A 38 -16.56 9.47 4.71
N GLU A 39 -16.35 9.00 3.47
CA GLU A 39 -16.78 9.63 2.20
C GLU A 39 -16.81 11.16 2.20
N GLU A 40 -15.62 11.77 2.19
CA GLU A 40 -15.38 13.23 2.09
C GLU A 40 -16.04 14.12 3.17
N SER A 41 -16.83 13.55 4.08
CA SER A 41 -17.43 14.27 5.21
C SER A 41 -16.49 14.25 6.42
N ILE A 42 -16.12 15.43 6.89
CA ILE A 42 -15.40 15.63 8.15
C ILE A 42 -16.42 15.54 9.29
N TRP A 43 -16.96 14.36 9.56
CA TRP A 43 -17.85 14.18 10.70
C TRP A 43 -17.17 13.54 11.90
N ALA A 44 -17.35 14.19 13.04
CA ALA A 44 -17.15 13.59 14.35
C ALA A 44 -18.22 12.53 14.58
N PHE A 45 -17.88 11.52 15.35
CA PHE A 45 -18.86 10.55 15.82
C PHE A 45 -19.77 11.23 16.83
N SER A 46 -21.08 10.99 16.71
CA SER A 46 -22.02 11.35 17.79
C SER A 46 -21.75 10.42 18.97
N GLY A 47 -21.58 11.01 20.14
CA GLY A 47 -21.31 10.30 21.37
C GLY A 47 -22.59 9.90 22.10
N ASN A 48 -22.49 9.85 23.42
CA ASN A 48 -23.56 9.44 24.31
C ASN A 48 -24.48 10.62 24.66
N THR A 49 -25.74 10.30 24.97
CA THR A 49 -26.73 11.26 25.50
C THR A 49 -26.97 11.10 27.00
N ASN A 50 -26.39 10.07 27.62
CA ASN A 50 -26.47 9.77 29.05
C ASN A 50 -25.28 8.88 29.49
N ALA A 51 -25.24 8.52 30.77
CA ALA A 51 -24.21 7.68 31.37
C ALA A 51 -24.25 6.20 30.96
N ASP A 52 -25.44 5.67 30.68
CA ASP A 52 -25.71 4.23 30.74
C ASP A 52 -25.97 3.58 29.38
N SER A 53 -26.41 4.33 28.38
CA SER A 53 -26.62 3.82 27.03
C SER A 53 -25.29 3.62 26.31
N VAL A 54 -25.15 2.47 25.65
CA VAL A 54 -24.01 2.18 24.77
C VAL A 54 -24.34 2.70 23.38
N VAL A 55 -23.47 3.55 22.85
CA VAL A 55 -23.53 4.01 21.45
C VAL A 55 -22.46 3.24 20.69
N SER A 56 -22.81 2.64 19.55
CA SER A 56 -21.88 1.83 18.77
C SER A 56 -21.91 2.19 17.29
N TYR A 57 -20.75 2.13 16.66
CA TYR A 57 -20.57 2.40 15.24
C TYR A 57 -19.81 1.27 14.57
N LYS A 58 -20.48 0.62 13.62
CA LYS A 58 -19.82 -0.27 12.67
C LYS A 58 -19.11 0.58 11.62
N LEU A 59 -17.79 0.43 11.55
CA LEU A 59 -16.97 1.20 10.62
C LEU A 59 -17.20 0.69 9.20
N GLN A 60 -17.55 1.59 8.28
CA GLN A 60 -17.67 1.26 6.85
C GLN A 60 -16.35 0.72 6.30
N HIS A 61 -15.23 1.32 6.70
CA HIS A 61 -13.90 0.84 6.36
C HIS A 61 -13.19 0.40 7.64
N SER A 62 -12.74 -0.85 7.70
CA SER A 62 -12.00 -1.33 8.86
C SER A 62 -10.69 -0.57 9.04
N ILE A 63 -10.30 -0.32 10.29
CA ILE A 63 -9.04 0.31 10.64
C ILE A 63 -8.02 -0.78 10.99
N LYS A 64 -6.85 -0.75 10.37
CA LYS A 64 -5.71 -1.61 10.74
C LYS A 64 -4.72 -0.79 11.53
N ALA A 65 -4.72 -0.94 12.85
CA ALA A 65 -3.91 -0.10 13.74
C ALA A 65 -3.43 -0.84 14.99
N ARG A 66 -2.41 -0.27 15.63
CA ARG A 66 -1.93 -0.67 16.96
C ARG A 66 -2.44 0.27 18.04
N PHE A 67 -2.60 1.54 17.70
CA PHE A 67 -3.04 2.59 18.60
C PHE A 67 -4.32 3.24 18.06
N LEU A 68 -5.28 3.43 18.96
CA LEU A 68 -6.47 4.23 18.73
C LEU A 68 -6.44 5.42 19.70
N ARG A 69 -6.98 6.55 19.24
CA ARG A 69 -7.18 7.75 20.05
C ARG A 69 -8.59 8.25 19.81
N PHE A 70 -9.34 8.33 20.89
CA PHE A 70 -10.65 8.95 20.93
C PHE A 70 -10.42 10.36 21.45
N VAL A 71 -10.73 11.37 20.65
CA VAL A 71 -10.54 12.78 20.99
C VAL A 71 -11.91 13.38 21.27
N PRO A 72 -12.29 13.60 22.55
CA PRO A 72 -13.53 14.29 22.88
C PRO A 72 -13.55 15.67 22.25
N LEU A 73 -14.66 16.01 21.60
CA LEU A 73 -14.89 17.35 21.05
C LEU A 73 -15.91 18.13 21.88
N ASP A 74 -16.97 17.45 22.34
CA ASP A 74 -18.02 18.03 23.16
C ASP A 74 -18.52 17.01 24.20
N TRP A 75 -19.11 17.50 25.30
CA TRP A 75 -19.57 16.69 26.42
C TRP A 75 -20.76 17.33 27.14
N ASN A 76 -21.36 16.58 28.06
CA ASN A 76 -22.46 17.10 28.86
C ASN A 76 -22.07 18.37 29.64
N HIS A 77 -22.77 19.48 29.40
CA HIS A 77 -22.54 20.76 30.07
C HIS A 77 -22.69 20.68 31.61
N ASN A 78 -23.50 19.74 32.11
CA ASN A 78 -23.71 19.53 33.55
C ASN A 78 -22.71 18.55 34.19
N GLY A 79 -21.68 18.13 33.46
CA GLY A 79 -20.69 17.18 33.95
C GLY A 79 -19.28 17.46 33.45
N ARG A 80 -18.47 16.41 33.42
CA ARG A 80 -17.08 16.42 32.93
C ARG A 80 -16.92 15.47 31.75
N ILE A 81 -15.76 15.53 31.11
CA ILE A 81 -15.37 14.56 30.09
C ILE A 81 -15.25 13.18 30.75
N GLY A 82 -16.11 12.26 30.35
CA GLY A 82 -16.11 10.86 30.79
C GLY A 82 -16.51 9.96 29.63
N MET A 83 -15.74 8.90 29.40
CA MET A 83 -15.95 8.01 28.26
C MET A 83 -15.38 6.62 28.58
N ARG A 84 -16.23 5.60 28.56
CA ARG A 84 -15.85 4.19 28.52
C ARG A 84 -15.87 3.76 27.07
N ILE A 85 -14.88 2.97 26.67
CA ILE A 85 -14.65 2.62 25.27
C ILE A 85 -14.52 1.11 25.19
N GLU A 86 -15.19 0.52 24.20
CA GLU A 86 -15.01 -0.86 23.79
C GLU A 86 -14.68 -0.89 22.29
N VAL A 87 -13.76 -1.77 21.89
CA VAL A 87 -13.28 -1.85 20.51
C VAL A 87 -13.37 -3.29 20.03
N TYR A 88 -14.12 -3.50 18.95
CA TYR A 88 -14.34 -4.82 18.39
C TYR A 88 -13.56 -4.98 17.08
N GLY A 89 -12.98 -6.16 16.92
CA GLY A 89 -12.13 -6.48 15.79
C GLY A 89 -11.55 -7.88 15.90
N CYS A 90 -10.65 -8.19 14.97
CA CYS A 90 -9.93 -9.45 14.96
C CYS A 90 -8.42 -9.22 14.80
N ALA A 91 -7.63 -10.24 15.15
CA ALA A 91 -6.20 -10.20 14.94
C ALA A 91 -5.90 -10.11 13.43
N TYR A 92 -5.18 -9.07 13.01
CA TYR A 92 -4.74 -8.92 11.64
C TYR A 92 -3.34 -9.50 11.47
N ARG A 93 -3.21 -10.51 10.61
CA ARG A 93 -1.93 -11.10 10.21
C ARG A 93 -1.49 -10.53 8.88
N SER A 94 -0.25 -10.08 8.81
CA SER A 94 0.35 -9.58 7.58
C SER A 94 1.83 -9.89 7.50
N GLU A 95 2.30 -10.05 6.26
CA GLU A 95 3.71 -10.25 5.95
C GLU A 95 4.33 -8.90 5.59
N VAL A 96 5.30 -8.45 6.38
CA VAL A 96 5.99 -7.16 6.18
C VAL A 96 7.46 -7.39 5.87
N ALA A 97 8.00 -6.61 4.95
CA ALA A 97 9.41 -6.53 4.61
C ALA A 97 9.88 -5.07 4.62
N ASP A 98 11.04 -4.83 5.24
CA ASP A 98 11.67 -3.52 5.31
C ASP A 98 12.74 -3.38 4.22
N PHE A 99 12.78 -2.21 3.59
CA PHE A 99 13.71 -1.83 2.54
C PHE A 99 14.46 -0.58 2.97
N ASP A 100 15.78 -0.64 2.93
CA ASP A 100 16.70 0.40 3.41
C ASP A 100 17.24 1.31 2.29
N GLY A 101 16.70 1.19 1.08
CA GLY A 101 17.25 1.83 -0.12
C GLY A 101 18.45 1.10 -0.72
N LYS A 102 18.82 -0.07 -0.21
CA LYS A 102 19.91 -0.90 -0.76
C LYS A 102 19.44 -2.32 -1.06
N SER A 103 18.53 -2.83 -0.25
CA SER A 103 17.97 -4.17 -0.36
C SER A 103 16.86 -4.24 -1.39
N PHE A 104 16.74 -5.38 -2.06
CA PHE A 104 15.63 -5.64 -2.99
C PHE A 104 15.28 -7.13 -2.98
N LEU A 105 14.03 -7.44 -3.34
CA LEU A 105 13.56 -8.80 -3.58
C LEU A 105 13.56 -9.08 -5.07
N LEU A 106 14.09 -10.24 -5.47
CA LEU A 106 14.10 -10.68 -6.85
C LEU A 106 13.31 -11.99 -6.96
N TYR A 107 12.20 -11.96 -7.69
CA TYR A 107 11.41 -13.12 -8.05
C TYR A 107 11.76 -13.57 -9.47
N ARG A 108 12.14 -14.84 -9.61
CA ARG A 108 12.49 -15.46 -10.88
C ARG A 108 11.39 -16.39 -11.35
N PHE A 109 10.94 -16.17 -12.58
CA PHE A 109 9.95 -17.02 -13.21
C PHE A 109 10.53 -18.38 -13.56
N ASN A 110 9.69 -19.41 -13.53
CA ASN A 110 10.08 -20.72 -14.04
C ASN A 110 9.96 -20.68 -15.57
N PRO A 111 11.02 -20.95 -16.35
CA PRO A 111 10.96 -20.90 -17.81
C PRO A 111 10.00 -21.92 -18.44
N LYS A 112 9.49 -22.90 -17.67
CA LYS A 112 8.46 -23.85 -18.10
C LYS A 112 7.02 -23.36 -17.85
N SER A 113 6.84 -22.22 -17.20
CA SER A 113 5.52 -21.65 -16.94
C SER A 113 5.08 -20.90 -18.19
N THR A 114 3.99 -21.34 -18.81
CA THR A 114 3.32 -20.55 -19.84
C THR A 114 2.92 -19.21 -19.24
N THR A 115 3.22 -18.15 -19.96
CA THR A 115 2.93 -16.80 -19.51
C THR A 115 1.43 -16.62 -19.26
N ALA A 116 1.08 -16.01 -18.13
CA ALA A 116 -0.30 -15.87 -17.75
C ALA A 116 -0.99 -14.83 -18.64
N LEU A 117 -2.15 -15.17 -19.22
CA LEU A 117 -3.05 -14.22 -19.89
C LEU A 117 -3.53 -13.10 -18.95
N LYS A 118 -3.37 -13.30 -17.64
CA LYS A 118 -3.71 -12.37 -16.57
C LYS A 118 -2.54 -12.25 -15.60
N ASP A 119 -2.10 -11.02 -15.34
CA ASP A 119 -1.18 -10.69 -14.27
C ASP A 119 -1.85 -9.80 -13.23
N ILE A 120 -1.69 -10.15 -11.96
CA ILE A 120 -2.17 -9.37 -10.82
C ILE A 120 -1.01 -9.16 -9.86
N ILE A 121 -0.64 -7.90 -9.67
CA ILE A 121 0.37 -7.47 -8.70
C ILE A 121 -0.33 -6.61 -7.66
N SER A 122 -0.25 -6.98 -6.39
CA SER A 122 -0.77 -6.16 -5.32
C SER A 122 0.21 -6.06 -4.16
N LEU A 123 0.31 -4.88 -3.58
CA LEU A 123 1.13 -4.64 -2.39
C LEU A 123 0.57 -3.45 -1.62
N LYS A 124 0.97 -3.34 -0.37
CA LYS A 124 0.91 -2.07 0.35
C LYS A 124 2.31 -1.56 0.60
N PHE A 125 2.50 -0.26 0.53
CA PHE A 125 3.77 0.37 0.86
C PHE A 125 3.58 1.51 1.85
N LYS A 126 4.66 1.82 2.56
CA LYS A 126 4.72 2.93 3.51
C LYS A 126 6.12 3.54 3.48
N THR A 127 6.22 4.85 3.28
CA THR A 127 7.50 5.57 3.22
C THR A 127 7.36 7.04 3.59
N ILE A 128 8.49 7.68 3.91
CA ILE A 128 8.68 9.14 3.99
C ILE A 128 9.52 9.69 2.83
N GLN A 129 10.06 8.80 1.98
CA GLN A 129 10.83 9.21 0.83
C GLN A 129 9.87 9.65 -0.28
N ARG A 130 10.19 10.78 -0.92
CA ARG A 130 9.41 11.31 -2.04
C ARG A 130 9.61 10.54 -3.34
N ASP A 131 10.74 9.85 -3.46
CA ASP A 131 11.17 9.16 -4.66
C ASP A 131 11.68 7.75 -4.35
N GLY A 132 11.38 6.78 -5.20
CA GLY A 132 11.90 5.42 -5.09
C GLY A 132 11.26 4.42 -6.05
N ILE A 133 12.00 3.41 -6.50
CA ILE A 133 11.46 2.32 -7.33
C ILE A 133 10.78 1.27 -6.45
N LEU A 134 9.48 1.07 -6.63
CA LEU A 134 8.74 0.05 -5.90
C LEU A 134 8.82 -1.31 -6.60
N LEU A 135 8.67 -1.31 -7.92
CA LEU A 135 8.63 -2.51 -8.75
C LEU A 135 9.32 -2.25 -10.08
N HIS A 136 10.06 -3.24 -10.56
CA HIS A 136 10.52 -3.28 -11.94
C HIS A 136 10.48 -4.71 -12.47
N ARG A 137 9.86 -4.89 -13.63
CA ARG A 137 9.80 -6.14 -14.37
C ARG A 137 10.42 -5.90 -15.74
N GLU A 138 11.40 -6.71 -16.09
CA GLU A 138 12.10 -6.66 -17.37
C GLU A 138 11.80 -7.94 -18.17
N GLY A 139 11.53 -7.75 -19.45
CA GLY A 139 11.34 -8.80 -20.44
C GLY A 139 12.58 -9.04 -21.29
N GLN A 140 12.62 -10.15 -22.02
CA GLN A 140 13.82 -10.55 -22.79
C GLN A 140 14.11 -9.59 -23.96
N ASN A 141 13.09 -8.87 -24.46
CA ASN A 141 13.18 -7.99 -25.61
C ASN A 141 13.35 -6.49 -25.23
N GLY A 142 13.61 -6.19 -23.95
CA GLY A 142 13.73 -4.81 -23.44
C GLY A 142 12.40 -4.16 -23.02
N ASP A 143 11.29 -4.89 -23.21
CA ASP A 143 9.98 -4.57 -22.64
C ASP A 143 10.11 -4.46 -21.13
N HIS A 144 9.51 -3.44 -20.53
CA HIS A 144 9.54 -3.33 -19.09
C HIS A 144 8.32 -2.62 -18.51
N ILE A 145 7.97 -3.03 -17.30
CA ILE A 145 7.00 -2.36 -16.45
C ILE A 145 7.74 -1.88 -15.22
N THR A 146 7.66 -0.58 -14.95
CA THR A 146 8.27 0.04 -13.77
C THR A 146 7.22 0.82 -12.99
N LEU A 147 7.12 0.57 -11.69
CA LEU A 147 6.33 1.40 -10.77
C LEU A 147 7.28 2.20 -9.90
N THR A 148 7.16 3.52 -9.96
CA THR A 148 8.00 4.44 -9.20
C THR A 148 7.16 5.37 -8.37
N LEU A 149 7.66 5.71 -7.19
CA LEU A 149 7.23 6.88 -6.45
C LEU A 149 8.08 8.06 -6.94
N ALA A 150 7.44 9.15 -7.33
CA ALA A 150 8.08 10.37 -7.77
C ALA A 150 7.31 11.56 -7.21
N ASN A 151 7.97 12.42 -6.43
CA ASN A 151 7.36 13.56 -5.75
C ASN A 151 6.07 13.20 -4.98
N GLY A 152 6.05 12.06 -4.28
CA GLY A 152 4.90 11.60 -3.50
C GLY A 152 3.70 11.12 -4.33
N LYS A 153 3.88 10.85 -5.64
CA LYS A 153 2.88 10.25 -6.54
C LYS A 153 3.42 8.97 -7.16
N LEU A 154 2.56 7.99 -7.45
CA LEU A 154 2.98 6.78 -8.13
C LEU A 154 2.86 6.93 -9.64
N SER A 155 3.93 6.62 -10.36
CA SER A 155 4.00 6.58 -11.82
C SER A 155 4.22 5.14 -12.27
N LEU A 156 3.29 4.63 -13.07
CA LEU A 156 3.38 3.35 -13.76
C LEU A 156 3.85 3.61 -15.19
N LEU A 157 5.06 3.14 -15.48
CA LEU A 157 5.71 3.21 -16.77
C LEU A 157 5.66 1.84 -17.45
N ILE A 158 5.09 1.78 -18.64
CA ILE A 158 5.09 0.58 -19.48
C ILE A 158 5.78 0.93 -20.79
N ASN A 159 6.83 0.19 -21.11
CA ASN A 159 7.51 0.23 -22.39
C ASN A 159 7.27 -1.09 -23.11
N ILE A 160 6.69 -1.01 -24.32
CA ILE A 160 6.43 -2.14 -25.21
C ILE A 160 7.37 -1.93 -26.40
N GLY A 161 8.38 -2.78 -26.50
CA GLY A 161 9.51 -2.65 -27.39
C GLY A 161 9.14 -2.86 -28.85
N ASP A 162 8.81 -1.77 -29.54
CA ASP A 162 8.89 -1.72 -31.00
C ASP A 162 9.75 -0.54 -31.46
N ALA A 163 11.04 -0.62 -31.13
CA ALA A 163 12.04 0.40 -31.48
C ALA A 163 12.38 0.45 -32.98
N LYS A 164 11.70 -0.31 -33.85
CA LYS A 164 11.89 -0.21 -35.31
C LYS A 164 11.06 0.88 -35.97
N ILE A 165 10.10 1.48 -35.26
CA ILE A 165 9.31 2.59 -35.78
C ILE A 165 9.40 3.76 -34.80
N TYR A 166 10.08 4.82 -35.23
CA TYR A 166 10.21 6.10 -34.52
C TYR A 166 8.83 6.67 -34.13
N SER A 167 8.33 6.33 -32.96
CA SER A 167 7.13 6.95 -32.42
C SER A 167 7.32 7.16 -30.93
N ALA A 168 7.28 8.41 -30.50
CA ALA A 168 7.23 8.83 -29.09
C ALA A 168 5.99 8.31 -28.32
N ASP A 169 5.20 7.43 -28.95
CA ASP A 169 3.92 6.87 -28.52
C ASP A 169 4.01 5.43 -27.97
N ALA A 170 5.18 4.79 -27.97
CA ALA A 170 5.37 3.41 -27.48
C ALA A 170 5.48 3.29 -25.94
N GLN A 171 5.66 4.43 -25.25
CA GLN A 171 5.81 4.48 -23.80
C GLN A 171 4.54 5.06 -23.16
N ILE A 172 3.94 4.29 -22.25
CA ILE A 172 2.79 4.73 -21.47
C ILE A 172 3.26 5.09 -20.06
N ASN A 173 2.98 6.31 -19.62
CA ASN A 173 3.21 6.76 -18.25
C ASN A 173 1.90 7.24 -17.63
N ILE A 174 1.40 6.50 -16.65
CA ILE A 174 0.20 6.87 -15.88
C ILE A 174 0.62 7.22 -14.47
N THR A 175 0.22 8.40 -13.99
CA THR A 175 0.47 8.83 -12.61
C THR A 175 -0.81 8.83 -11.79
N LEU A 176 -0.79 8.23 -10.60
CA LEU A 176 -1.89 8.18 -9.65
C LEU A 176 -1.46 8.47 -8.21
N GLY A 177 -2.43 8.93 -7.43
CA GLY A 177 -2.25 9.30 -6.04
C GLY A 177 -1.50 10.62 -5.84
N SER A 178 -1.43 11.05 -4.59
CA SER A 178 -0.77 12.28 -4.15
C SER A 178 -0.47 12.17 -2.66
N LEU A 179 0.66 12.75 -2.23
CA LEU A 179 1.13 12.73 -0.83
C LEU A 179 1.24 11.30 -0.28
N LEU A 180 1.74 10.37 -1.10
CA LEU A 180 1.91 8.97 -0.73
C LEU A 180 3.19 8.71 0.11
N ASP A 181 3.96 9.78 0.37
CA ASP A 181 5.13 9.85 1.23
C ASP A 181 4.78 10.30 2.66
N ASP A 182 3.52 10.09 3.08
CA ASP A 182 2.97 10.59 4.35
C ASP A 182 3.22 9.67 5.56
N GLN A 183 4.06 8.64 5.41
CA GLN A 183 4.33 7.61 6.43
C GLN A 183 3.10 6.76 6.81
N HIS A 184 2.03 6.71 6.01
CA HIS A 184 0.94 5.74 6.14
C HIS A 184 1.01 4.63 5.10
N TRP A 185 0.24 3.56 5.35
CA TRP A 185 0.09 2.47 4.38
C TRP A 185 -0.82 2.90 3.23
N HIS A 186 -0.31 2.79 2.01
CA HIS A 186 -1.04 2.95 0.77
C HIS A 186 -1.11 1.62 0.01
N SER A 187 -2.26 1.29 -0.57
CA SER A 187 -2.42 0.07 -1.37
C SER A 187 -2.23 0.34 -2.85
N VAL A 188 -1.57 -0.58 -3.52
CA VAL A 188 -1.41 -0.60 -4.97
C VAL A 188 -1.93 -1.92 -5.50
N LEU A 189 -2.70 -1.86 -6.59
CA LEU A 189 -3.14 -3.01 -7.35
C LEU A 189 -2.93 -2.70 -8.84
N ILE A 190 -2.21 -3.58 -9.52
CA ILE A 190 -2.05 -3.58 -10.97
C ILE A 190 -2.67 -4.88 -11.46
N GLU A 191 -3.73 -4.78 -12.26
CA GLU A 191 -4.29 -5.91 -12.97
C GLU A 191 -4.07 -5.70 -14.46
N HIS A 192 -3.50 -6.71 -15.11
CA HIS A 192 -3.27 -6.73 -16.54
C HIS A 192 -3.96 -7.96 -17.13
N PHE A 193 -4.81 -7.74 -18.12
CA PHE A 193 -5.52 -8.80 -18.83
C PHE A 193 -5.61 -8.44 -20.31
N ASN A 194 -4.99 -9.26 -21.17
CA ASN A 194 -4.78 -8.93 -22.59
C ASN A 194 -4.12 -7.55 -22.73
N ASN A 195 -4.77 -6.58 -23.40
CA ASN A 195 -4.27 -5.21 -23.52
C ASN A 195 -4.86 -4.26 -22.48
N GLN A 196 -5.71 -4.73 -21.56
CA GLN A 196 -6.34 -3.87 -20.56
C GLN A 196 -5.52 -3.88 -19.27
N VAL A 197 -5.21 -2.69 -18.77
CA VAL A 197 -4.54 -2.48 -17.49
C VAL A 197 -5.45 -1.68 -16.57
N ASN A 198 -5.69 -2.21 -15.37
CA ASN A 198 -6.29 -1.49 -14.26
C ASN A 198 -5.17 -1.14 -13.28
N PHE A 199 -4.95 0.16 -13.06
CA PHE A 199 -4.01 0.64 -12.06
C PHE A 199 -4.78 1.33 -10.93
N THR A 200 -4.76 0.74 -9.75
CA THR A 200 -5.46 1.24 -8.57
C THR A 200 -4.46 1.67 -7.50
N VAL A 201 -4.62 2.89 -6.99
CA VAL A 201 -3.93 3.41 -5.81
C VAL A 201 -4.97 3.79 -4.77
N ASP A 202 -4.88 3.17 -3.60
CA ASP A 202 -5.88 3.21 -2.53
C ASP A 202 -7.28 2.83 -3.03
N LYS A 203 -8.11 3.83 -3.35
CA LYS A 203 -9.49 3.65 -3.85
C LYS A 203 -9.68 4.15 -5.28
N HIS A 204 -8.67 4.76 -5.86
CA HIS A 204 -8.75 5.39 -7.17
C HIS A 204 -8.16 4.45 -8.22
N THR A 205 -8.99 4.08 -9.19
CA THR A 205 -8.60 3.20 -10.29
C THR A 205 -8.56 3.98 -11.59
N HIS A 206 -7.48 3.82 -12.35
CA HIS A 206 -7.37 4.25 -13.73
C HIS A 206 -7.34 3.03 -14.65
N HIS A 207 -8.28 2.99 -15.59
CA HIS A 207 -8.39 1.95 -16.59
C HIS A 207 -7.79 2.46 -17.90
N PHE A 208 -6.88 1.72 -18.51
CA PHE A 208 -6.31 2.08 -19.79
C PHE A 208 -5.93 0.86 -20.62
N HIS A 209 -5.73 1.07 -21.91
CA HIS A 209 -5.25 0.04 -22.81
C HIS A 209 -3.76 0.23 -23.08
N ALA A 210 -2.98 -0.83 -22.91
CA ALA A 210 -1.61 -0.91 -23.37
C ALA A 210 -1.60 -0.84 -24.91
N LYS A 211 -0.80 0.06 -25.50
CA LYS A 211 -0.68 0.23 -26.95
C LYS A 211 0.29 -0.83 -27.51
N GLY A 212 -0.17 -1.67 -28.42
CA GLY A 212 0.64 -2.67 -29.12
C GLY A 212 -0.24 -3.67 -29.89
N GLU A 213 0.22 -4.13 -31.06
CA GLU A 213 -0.47 -5.17 -31.83
C GLU A 213 -0.36 -6.57 -31.20
N PHE A 214 0.61 -6.75 -30.29
CA PHE A 214 0.80 -8.00 -29.58
C PHE A 214 0.04 -7.98 -28.26
N ASN A 215 -0.88 -8.94 -28.08
CA ASN A 215 -1.62 -9.21 -26.84
C ASN A 215 -0.72 -9.70 -25.68
N TYR A 216 0.60 -9.47 -25.76
CA TYR A 216 1.60 -10.20 -25.01
C TYR A 216 2.82 -9.33 -24.72
N LEU A 217 3.07 -9.10 -23.43
CA LEU A 217 4.28 -8.50 -22.89
C LEU A 217 5.19 -9.66 -22.45
N ASP A 218 6.34 -9.85 -23.10
CA ASP A 218 7.25 -10.97 -22.80
C ASP A 218 8.10 -10.71 -21.55
N LEU A 219 7.44 -10.71 -20.39
CA LEU A 219 8.04 -10.28 -19.13
C LEU A 219 8.46 -11.47 -18.23
N ASP A 220 8.81 -12.60 -18.82
CA ASP A 220 9.06 -13.87 -18.11
C ASP A 220 10.51 -14.05 -17.62
N TYR A 221 11.23 -12.95 -17.41
CA TYR A 221 12.62 -12.99 -16.98
C TYR A 221 12.78 -12.74 -15.47
N GLU A 222 12.71 -11.48 -15.04
CA GLU A 222 12.95 -11.11 -13.65
C GLU A 222 11.94 -10.05 -13.17
N LEU A 223 11.40 -10.26 -11.96
CA LEU A 223 10.52 -9.33 -11.26
C LEU A 223 11.21 -8.87 -9.98
N SER A 224 11.48 -7.58 -9.86
CA SER A 224 12.21 -6.99 -8.73
C SER A 224 11.34 -6.01 -7.96
N PHE A 225 11.49 -6.03 -6.63
CA PHE A 225 10.76 -5.17 -5.70
C PHE A 225 11.73 -4.40 -4.81
N GLY A 226 11.47 -3.10 -4.65
CA GLY A 226 12.25 -2.18 -3.82
C GLY A 226 13.55 -1.66 -4.45
N GLY A 227 13.91 -2.13 -5.64
CA GLY A 227 15.08 -1.69 -6.38
C GLY A 227 15.28 -2.51 -7.66
N ILE A 228 16.21 -2.08 -8.51
CA ILE A 228 16.55 -2.78 -9.77
C ILE A 228 17.91 -3.47 -9.61
N PRO A 229 18.07 -4.73 -10.05
CA PRO A 229 19.36 -5.43 -10.08
C PRO A 229 20.27 -4.91 -11.21
N VAL A 230 20.69 -3.66 -11.19
CA VAL A 230 21.62 -3.13 -12.22
C VAL A 230 23.07 -3.45 -11.83
N PRO A 231 23.94 -3.87 -12.77
CA PRO A 231 25.38 -3.99 -12.50
C PRO A 231 25.95 -2.61 -12.12
N ALA A 232 26.73 -2.57 -11.03
CA ALA A 232 27.34 -1.36 -10.46
C ALA A 232 28.26 -0.55 -11.42
N LYS A 233 28.37 -0.93 -12.69
CA LYS A 233 29.21 -0.30 -13.72
C LYS A 233 28.46 0.60 -14.70
N SER A 234 27.12 0.62 -14.70
CA SER A 234 26.34 1.54 -15.52
C SER A 234 26.01 2.77 -14.69
N GLY A 235 26.75 3.86 -14.94
CA GLY A 235 26.65 5.12 -14.20
C GLY A 235 25.21 5.66 -14.13
N ILE A 236 24.87 6.19 -12.95
CA ILE A 236 23.70 7.02 -12.65
C ILE A 236 22.40 6.45 -13.21
N LEU A 237 21.81 5.46 -12.52
CA LEU A 237 20.36 5.29 -12.63
C LEU A 237 19.70 6.58 -12.10
N PRO A 238 18.77 7.20 -12.84
CA PRO A 238 18.09 8.41 -12.36
C PRO A 238 17.19 8.14 -11.14
N TRP A 239 17.00 6.88 -10.78
CA TRP A 239 16.02 6.45 -9.80
C TRP A 239 16.69 5.87 -8.57
N LYS A 240 16.26 6.34 -7.39
CA LYS A 240 16.68 5.78 -6.10
C LYS A 240 15.93 4.47 -5.84
N ASN A 241 16.59 3.54 -5.16
CA ASN A 241 15.90 2.38 -4.61
C ASN A 241 14.92 2.81 -3.51
N PHE A 242 13.90 1.99 -3.28
CA PHE A 242 12.89 2.28 -2.27
C PHE A 242 13.45 2.12 -0.86
N HIS A 243 13.13 3.10 -0.02
CA HIS A 243 13.36 3.01 1.42
C HIS A 243 12.00 3.16 2.10
N GLY A 244 11.57 2.11 2.80
CA GLY A 244 10.27 2.03 3.44
C GLY A 244 9.90 0.59 3.75
N CYS A 245 8.61 0.32 3.89
CA CYS A 245 8.11 -1.02 4.16
C CYS A 245 7.16 -1.46 3.04
N PHE A 246 7.19 -2.73 2.67
CA PHE A 246 6.09 -3.39 1.97
C PHE A 246 5.33 -4.32 2.90
N GLU A 247 4.02 -4.36 2.72
CA GLU A 247 3.11 -5.28 3.39
C GLU A 247 2.34 -6.07 2.33
N ASN A 248 2.23 -7.39 2.53
CA ASN A 248 1.35 -8.25 1.76
C ASN A 248 1.58 -8.13 0.25
N LEU A 249 2.83 -8.33 -0.17
CA LEU A 249 3.23 -8.32 -1.56
C LEU A 249 2.82 -9.63 -2.24
N TYR A 250 1.86 -9.54 -3.17
CA TYR A 250 1.36 -10.65 -3.95
C TYR A 250 1.64 -10.48 -5.45
N TYR A 251 2.03 -11.59 -6.07
CA TYR A 251 2.04 -11.75 -7.51
C TYR A 251 1.21 -12.99 -7.86
N ASN A 252 0.14 -12.83 -8.65
CA ASN A 252 -0.79 -13.89 -9.04
C ASN A 252 -1.26 -14.78 -7.86
N GLY A 253 -1.55 -14.14 -6.73
CA GLY A 253 -2.02 -14.80 -5.49
C GLY A 253 -0.91 -15.39 -4.61
N VAL A 254 0.34 -15.39 -5.05
CA VAL A 254 1.49 -15.89 -4.28
C VAL A 254 2.13 -14.76 -3.50
N ASN A 255 2.28 -14.93 -2.17
CA ASN A 255 2.91 -13.94 -1.30
C ASN A 255 4.44 -14.03 -1.41
N ILE A 256 5.06 -13.03 -2.04
CA ILE A 256 6.50 -13.03 -2.32
C ILE A 256 7.33 -12.85 -1.04
N ILE A 257 6.81 -12.11 -0.04
CA ILE A 257 7.49 -11.93 1.25
C ILE A 257 7.51 -13.26 2.02
N ASP A 258 6.41 -14.01 2.01
CA ASP A 258 6.36 -15.35 2.63
C ASP A 258 7.33 -16.33 1.94
N LEU A 259 7.38 -16.33 0.60
CA LEU A 259 8.36 -17.12 -0.14
C LEU A 259 9.81 -16.78 0.24
N ALA A 260 10.11 -15.48 0.38
CA ALA A 260 11.42 -15.00 0.82
C ALA A 260 11.76 -15.50 2.23
N LYS A 261 10.83 -15.36 3.19
CA LYS A 261 11.00 -15.83 4.57
C LYS A 261 11.25 -17.34 4.65
N ARG A 262 10.60 -18.11 3.78
CA ARG A 262 10.77 -19.57 3.67
C ARG A 262 11.97 -19.98 2.83
N HIS A 263 12.82 -19.04 2.40
CA HIS A 263 14.02 -19.28 1.60
C HIS A 263 13.75 -20.12 0.34
N LYS A 264 12.63 -19.85 -0.33
CA LYS A 264 12.27 -20.58 -1.55
C LYS A 264 13.20 -20.15 -2.70
N PRO A 265 13.66 -21.10 -3.55
CA PRO A 265 14.67 -20.82 -4.58
C PRO A 265 14.19 -19.84 -5.66
N GLN A 266 12.88 -19.61 -5.76
CA GLN A 266 12.27 -18.64 -6.69
C GLN A 266 12.48 -17.18 -6.26
N VAL A 267 12.77 -16.93 -4.98
CA VAL A 267 12.98 -15.58 -4.45
C VAL A 267 14.39 -15.46 -3.89
N ASN A 268 15.16 -14.52 -4.44
CA ASN A 268 16.45 -14.13 -3.89
C ASN A 268 16.31 -12.82 -3.14
N ILE A 269 16.76 -12.81 -1.89
CA ILE A 269 16.92 -11.59 -1.10
C ILE A 269 18.36 -11.13 -1.31
N LYS A 270 18.55 -9.96 -1.92
CA LYS A 270 19.86 -9.30 -1.91
C LYS A 270 19.85 -8.24 -0.83
N LEU A 271 20.41 -8.61 0.32
CA LEU A 271 20.75 -7.68 1.39
C LEU A 271 22.11 -7.07 1.08
N HIS A 272 22.29 -5.79 1.41
CA HIS A 272 23.63 -5.20 1.39
C HIS A 272 24.47 -5.85 2.49
N SER A 273 25.46 -6.65 2.11
CA SER A 273 26.50 -7.11 3.02
C SER A 273 27.37 -5.92 3.41
N THR A 274 27.23 -5.41 4.62
CA THR A 274 28.29 -4.62 5.27
C THR A 274 29.44 -5.57 5.56
N THR A 275 30.36 -5.73 4.62
CA THR A 275 31.71 -6.18 4.96
C THR A 275 32.41 -5.00 5.65
N GLN A 276 32.65 -5.16 6.95
CA GLN A 276 33.68 -4.41 7.68
C GLN A 276 35.06 -4.69 7.08
#